data_AF-A0A953DRW3-F1
#
_entry.id   AF-A0A953DRW3-F1
#
_cell.length_a   1.000
_cell.length_b   1.000
_cell.length_c   1.000
_cell.angle_alpha   90.00
_cell.angle_beta   90.00
_cell.angle_gamma   90.00
#
_symmetry.space_group_name_H-M   'P 1'
#
loop_
_entity.id
_entity.type
_entity.pdbx_description
1 polymer ?
#
loop_
_entity_poly.entity_id
_entity_poly.type
_entity_poly.pdbx_seq_one_letter_code
_entity_poly.pdbx_strand_id
1 'polypeptide(L)'
;MATLRMGFRLPDTWRAPLDEMFAPWGEDGRALAEAIAEVGEAEHEALIVHRAAAYLAGRDQLLDAGKVVGIISQPDRVSFSDLHGMSPEERTAFATSVLAPLHTLEDRLAPLLEKIKALPPVQSDPFFAEVRDGVAITLARARYIRALYEAVKNDADSGSDGGRVADALAILGEARAIVSRRHADLHDGPSRRLLLNAPNQTVYQYGYLREASWLCFWERERVEVQRLLFGSVEAQPGCVL
;
A
#
# COMPACT_ATOMS: atom_id res chain seq x y z
N MET A 1 19.96 16.76 -9.49
CA MET A 1 18.90 16.65 -10.52
C MET A 1 18.98 15.25 -11.12
N ALA A 2 18.20 14.31 -10.59
CA ALA A 2 18.07 12.96 -11.15
C ALA A 2 17.04 13.01 -12.29
N THR A 3 17.49 12.89 -13.53
CA THR A 3 16.62 12.78 -14.70
C THR A 3 16.50 11.31 -15.07
N LEU A 4 15.32 10.84 -15.51
CA LEU A 4 15.15 9.56 -16.19
C LEU A 4 16.21 9.42 -17.30
N ARG A 5 17.27 8.64 -17.03
CA ARG A 5 18.25 8.29 -18.05
C ARG A 5 17.71 7.10 -18.82
N MET A 6 17.19 7.38 -20.01
CA MET A 6 16.98 6.37 -21.04
C MET A 6 18.36 5.88 -21.50
N GLY A 7 18.85 4.79 -20.89
CA GLY A 7 20.02 4.08 -21.39
C GLY A 7 19.69 3.38 -22.71
N PHE A 8 20.58 3.44 -23.68
CA PHE A 8 20.45 2.69 -24.95
C PHE A 8 20.79 1.19 -24.81
N ARG A 9 21.04 0.73 -23.58
CA ARG A 9 21.40 -0.65 -23.24
C ARG A 9 20.63 -1.08 -22.01
N LEU A 10 20.28 -2.36 -21.96
CA LEU A 10 19.74 -2.95 -20.74
C LEU A 10 20.83 -2.96 -19.66
N PRO A 11 20.48 -2.70 -18.40
CA PRO A 11 21.42 -2.83 -17.30
C PRO A 11 21.79 -4.30 -17.09
N ASP A 12 23.02 -4.56 -16.63
CA ASP A 12 23.52 -5.93 -16.38
C ASP A 12 22.73 -6.64 -15.29
N THR A 13 22.15 -5.87 -14.35
CA THR A 13 21.25 -6.36 -13.31
C THR A 13 20.10 -5.37 -13.10
N TRP A 14 19.00 -5.82 -12.51
CA TRP A 14 17.89 -4.92 -12.16
C TRP A 14 18.29 -3.87 -11.11
N ARG A 15 19.39 -4.10 -10.36
CA ARG A 15 19.92 -3.19 -9.33
C ARG A 15 20.76 -2.05 -9.88
N ALA A 16 21.46 -2.26 -11.01
CA ALA A 16 22.40 -1.27 -11.53
C ALA A 16 21.80 0.15 -11.72
N PRO A 17 20.53 0.32 -12.14
CA PRO A 17 19.91 1.64 -12.18
C PRO A 17 19.80 2.34 -10.81
N LEU A 18 19.61 1.58 -9.73
CA LEU A 18 19.58 2.14 -8.37
C LEU A 18 20.96 2.65 -7.97
N ASP A 19 21.99 1.83 -8.16
CA ASP A 19 23.37 2.18 -7.83
C ASP A 19 23.80 3.46 -8.58
N GLU A 20 23.49 3.54 -9.88
CA GLU A 20 23.77 4.71 -10.69
C GLU A 20 22.98 5.95 -10.24
N MET A 21 21.70 5.79 -9.94
CA MET A 21 20.82 6.89 -9.54
C MET A 21 21.26 7.51 -8.22
N PHE A 22 21.71 6.70 -7.25
CA PHE A 22 22.09 7.16 -5.91
C PHE A 22 23.60 7.39 -5.72
N ALA A 23 24.46 7.00 -6.67
CA ALA A 23 25.89 7.26 -6.63
C ALA A 23 26.30 8.71 -6.29
N PRO A 24 25.59 9.77 -6.73
CA PRO A 24 25.96 11.15 -6.40
C PRO A 24 25.96 11.48 -4.89
N TRP A 25 25.26 10.70 -4.06
CA TRP A 25 25.22 10.86 -2.61
C TRP A 25 26.31 10.04 -1.88
N GLY A 26 27.24 9.42 -2.61
CA GLY A 26 28.35 8.67 -2.03
C GLY A 26 27.88 7.49 -1.18
N GLU A 27 28.44 7.38 0.03
CA GLU A 27 28.16 6.28 0.97
C GLU A 27 26.70 6.23 1.41
N ASP A 28 26.09 7.37 1.71
CA ASP A 28 24.68 7.44 2.10
C ASP A 28 23.75 7.04 0.94
N GLY A 29 24.12 7.43 -0.30
CA GLY A 29 23.41 7.02 -1.51
C GLY A 29 23.48 5.52 -1.75
N ARG A 30 24.66 4.93 -1.57
CA ARG A 30 24.84 3.47 -1.67
C ARG A 30 24.00 2.73 -0.62
N ALA A 31 24.00 3.20 0.63
CA ALA A 31 23.20 2.61 1.68
C ALA A 31 21.69 2.72 1.39
N LEU A 32 21.23 3.84 0.82
CA LEU A 32 19.84 4.00 0.39
C LEU A 32 19.49 3.06 -0.77
N ALA A 33 20.36 2.94 -1.78
CA ALA A 33 20.15 2.03 -2.91
C ALA A 33 20.03 0.56 -2.46
N GLU A 34 20.89 0.14 -1.53
CA GLU A 34 20.83 -1.20 -0.93
C GLU A 34 19.49 -1.42 -0.20
N ALA A 35 19.07 -0.46 0.62
CA ALA A 35 17.79 -0.53 1.32
C ALA A 35 16.60 -0.59 0.34
N ILE A 36 16.61 0.19 -0.74
CA ILE A 36 15.56 0.15 -1.79
C ILE A 36 15.55 -1.22 -2.48
N ALA A 37 16.72 -1.79 -2.75
CA ALA A 37 16.79 -3.12 -3.32
C ALA A 37 16.22 -4.19 -2.37
N GLU A 38 16.53 -4.11 -1.07
CA GLU A 38 15.94 -4.99 -0.05
C GLU A 38 14.41 -4.82 0.06
N VAL A 39 13.89 -3.60 -0.06
CA VAL A 39 12.44 -3.32 -0.12
C VAL A 39 11.82 -3.97 -1.36
N GLY A 40 12.42 -3.79 -2.53
CA GLY A 40 11.92 -4.38 -3.78
C GLY A 40 11.85 -5.91 -3.74
N GLU A 41 12.83 -6.55 -3.13
CA GLU A 41 12.82 -8.02 -2.90
C GLU A 41 11.75 -8.44 -1.87
N ALA A 42 11.45 -7.61 -0.88
CA ALA A 42 10.39 -7.87 0.08
C ALA A 42 9.00 -7.77 -0.57
N GLU A 43 8.79 -6.72 -1.37
CA GLU A 43 7.58 -6.54 -2.14
C GLU A 43 7.44 -7.62 -3.23
N HIS A 44 8.51 -8.02 -3.90
CA HIS A 44 8.45 -9.11 -4.88
C HIS A 44 7.92 -10.41 -4.26
N GLU A 45 8.53 -10.83 -3.15
CA GLU A 45 8.14 -12.05 -2.45
C GLU A 45 6.67 -11.99 -2.00
N ALA A 46 6.28 -10.91 -1.35
CA ALA A 46 4.91 -10.79 -0.86
C ALA A 46 3.88 -10.65 -1.99
N LEU A 47 4.10 -9.72 -2.92
CA LEU A 47 3.09 -9.29 -3.88
C LEU A 47 3.00 -10.20 -5.09
N ILE A 48 4.12 -10.76 -5.53
CA ILE A 48 4.18 -11.63 -6.72
C ILE A 48 4.15 -13.10 -6.31
N VAL A 49 5.10 -13.54 -5.47
CA VAL A 49 5.23 -14.97 -5.10
C VAL A 49 4.05 -15.41 -4.24
N HIS A 50 3.73 -14.66 -3.19
CA HIS A 50 2.60 -14.93 -2.30
C HIS A 50 1.28 -14.26 -2.72
N ARG A 51 1.25 -13.57 -3.87
CA ARG A 51 0.05 -12.95 -4.44
C ARG A 51 -0.66 -11.95 -3.51
N ALA A 52 0.06 -11.33 -2.59
CA ALA A 52 -0.51 -10.35 -1.66
C ALA A 52 -0.88 -9.00 -2.32
N ALA A 53 -0.55 -8.82 -3.61
CA ALA A 53 -0.86 -7.61 -4.37
C ALA A 53 -2.35 -7.21 -4.29
N ALA A 54 -3.26 -8.18 -4.41
CA ALA A 54 -4.70 -7.95 -4.37
C ALA A 54 -5.20 -7.41 -3.01
N TYR A 55 -4.41 -7.58 -1.95
CA TYR A 55 -4.72 -7.08 -0.61
C TYR A 55 -4.12 -5.68 -0.38
N LEU A 56 -2.93 -5.39 -0.91
CA LEU A 56 -2.33 -4.05 -0.79
C LEU A 56 -2.94 -3.01 -1.73
N ALA A 57 -3.30 -3.36 -2.96
CA ALA A 57 -3.73 -2.40 -3.99
C ALA A 57 -5.12 -1.78 -3.76
N GLY A 58 -5.90 -2.31 -2.82
CA GLY A 58 -7.31 -1.98 -2.67
C GLY A 58 -8.17 -2.67 -3.73
N ARG A 59 -9.47 -2.41 -3.70
CA ARG A 59 -10.44 -2.96 -4.66
C ARG A 59 -11.47 -1.90 -4.99
N ASP A 60 -11.65 -1.61 -6.28
CA ASP A 60 -12.62 -0.63 -6.75
C ASP A 60 -13.97 -1.28 -7.10
N GLN A 61 -14.97 -0.42 -7.38
CA GLN A 61 -16.32 -0.87 -7.74
C GLN A 61 -16.38 -1.58 -9.10
N LEU A 62 -15.44 -1.31 -10.00
CA LEU A 62 -15.39 -1.94 -11.32
C LEU A 62 -14.90 -3.39 -11.23
N LEU A 63 -13.92 -3.66 -10.35
CA LEU A 63 -13.48 -5.01 -10.01
C LEU A 63 -14.59 -5.82 -9.34
N ASP A 64 -15.40 -5.18 -8.48
CA ASP A 64 -16.61 -5.80 -7.91
C ASP A 64 -17.62 -6.17 -9.00
N ALA A 65 -17.96 -5.22 -9.87
CA ALA A 65 -18.88 -5.45 -10.98
C ALA A 65 -18.36 -6.51 -11.95
N GLY A 66 -17.06 -6.48 -12.26
CA GLY A 66 -16.37 -7.46 -13.10
C GLY A 66 -16.49 -8.88 -12.55
N LYS A 67 -16.27 -9.07 -11.24
CA LYS A 67 -16.44 -10.37 -10.58
C LYS A 67 -17.87 -10.90 -10.73
N VAL A 68 -18.89 -10.06 -10.58
CA VAL A 68 -20.30 -10.45 -10.72
C VAL A 68 -20.60 -11.00 -12.13
N VAL A 69 -19.93 -10.49 -13.16
CA VAL A 69 -20.09 -10.94 -14.55
C VAL A 69 -19.01 -11.91 -15.03
N GLY A 70 -18.17 -12.41 -14.11
CA GLY A 70 -17.12 -13.41 -14.41
C GLY A 70 -15.87 -12.85 -15.11
N ILE A 71 -15.65 -11.53 -15.11
CA ILE A 71 -14.45 -10.89 -15.66
C ILE A 71 -13.44 -10.66 -14.54
N ILE A 72 -12.36 -11.44 -14.55
CA ILE A 72 -11.30 -11.42 -13.53
C ILE A 72 -9.95 -11.22 -14.23
N SER A 73 -9.31 -10.06 -14.02
CA SER A 73 -8.01 -9.71 -14.64
C SER A 73 -6.80 -9.94 -13.74
N GLN A 74 -7.02 -10.10 -12.43
CA GLN A 74 -6.00 -10.35 -11.41
C GLN A 74 -6.56 -11.36 -10.39
N PRO A 75 -5.70 -12.08 -9.63
CA PRO A 75 -6.18 -12.94 -8.55
C PRO A 75 -7.16 -12.19 -7.65
N ASP A 76 -8.38 -12.73 -7.52
CA ASP A 76 -9.44 -12.10 -6.76
C ASP A 76 -9.12 -12.17 -5.26
N ARG A 77 -9.24 -11.04 -4.55
CA ARG A 77 -9.09 -11.06 -3.09
C ARG A 77 -10.37 -11.59 -2.45
N VAL A 78 -10.22 -12.37 -1.39
CA VAL A 78 -11.31 -12.75 -0.48
C VAL A 78 -11.91 -11.46 0.11
N SER A 79 -13.23 -11.27 0.00
CA SER A 79 -13.89 -10.12 0.61
C SER A 79 -13.97 -10.29 2.14
N PHE A 80 -14.16 -9.19 2.88
CA PHE A 80 -14.38 -9.28 4.33
C PHE A 80 -15.62 -10.13 4.68
N SER A 81 -16.71 -9.98 3.92
CA SER A 81 -17.91 -10.80 4.12
C SER A 81 -17.66 -12.28 3.84
N ASP A 82 -16.90 -12.61 2.79
CA ASP A 82 -16.54 -14.00 2.48
C ASP A 82 -15.72 -14.60 3.62
N LEU A 83 -14.71 -13.87 4.13
CA LEU A 83 -13.89 -14.34 5.26
C LEU A 83 -14.72 -14.57 6.52
N HIS A 84 -15.68 -13.68 6.81
CA HIS A 84 -16.56 -13.83 7.98
C HIS A 84 -17.40 -15.11 7.88
N GLY A 85 -17.91 -15.40 6.68
CA GLY A 85 -18.75 -16.58 6.40
C GLY A 85 -18.01 -17.91 6.21
N MET A 86 -16.67 -17.92 6.14
CA MET A 86 -15.85 -19.13 5.99
C MET A 86 -16.04 -20.12 7.16
N SER A 87 -15.65 -21.38 6.99
CA SER A 87 -15.48 -22.31 8.10
C SER A 87 -14.24 -21.96 8.95
N PRO A 88 -14.11 -22.47 10.18
CA PRO A 88 -12.89 -22.31 10.98
C PRO A 88 -11.61 -22.80 10.26
N GLU A 89 -11.72 -23.92 9.53
CA GLU A 89 -10.63 -24.50 8.74
C GLU A 89 -10.24 -23.59 7.56
N GLU A 90 -11.24 -23.05 6.85
CA GLU A 90 -11.02 -22.09 5.75
C GLU A 90 -10.38 -20.79 6.26
N ARG A 91 -10.82 -20.27 7.41
CA ARG A 91 -10.21 -19.09 8.05
C ARG A 91 -8.77 -19.37 8.50
N THR A 92 -8.46 -20.58 8.94
CA THR A 92 -7.10 -20.98 9.28
C THR A 92 -6.22 -21.02 8.03
N ALA A 93 -6.71 -21.60 6.93
CA ALA A 93 -6.00 -21.62 5.65
C ALA A 93 -5.78 -20.19 5.10
N PHE A 94 -6.78 -19.31 5.23
CA PHE A 94 -6.66 -17.90 4.88
C PHE A 94 -5.58 -17.20 5.71
N ALA A 95 -5.56 -17.42 7.03
CA ALA A 95 -4.54 -16.85 7.89
C ALA A 95 -3.12 -17.27 7.48
N THR A 96 -2.92 -18.55 7.14
CA THR A 96 -1.62 -19.06 6.67
C THR A 96 -1.23 -18.53 5.29
N SER A 97 -2.17 -18.43 4.35
CA SER A 97 -1.87 -18.10 2.95
C SER A 97 -1.87 -16.60 2.65
N VAL A 98 -2.52 -15.78 3.48
CA VAL A 98 -2.68 -14.34 3.25
C VAL A 98 -2.12 -13.52 4.42
N LEU A 99 -2.57 -13.77 5.65
CA LEU A 99 -2.17 -12.95 6.79
C LEU A 99 -0.71 -13.15 7.17
N ALA A 100 -0.20 -14.39 7.12
CA ALA A 100 1.20 -14.67 7.42
C ALA A 100 2.16 -14.00 6.42
N PRO A 101 1.96 -14.08 5.08
CA PRO A 101 2.79 -13.30 4.14
C PRO A 101 2.74 -11.79 4.35
N LEU A 102 1.57 -11.22 4.68
CA LEU A 102 1.46 -9.79 5.03
C LEU A 102 2.27 -9.45 6.28
N HIS A 103 2.20 -10.29 7.32
CA HIS A 103 3.02 -10.14 8.52
C HIS A 103 4.53 -10.24 8.20
N THR A 104 4.93 -11.21 7.36
CA THR A 104 6.32 -11.32 6.91
C THR A 104 6.78 -10.09 6.13
N LEU A 105 5.93 -9.49 5.31
CA LEU A 105 6.24 -8.23 4.64
C LEU A 105 6.47 -7.11 5.67
N GLU A 106 5.65 -7.01 6.71
CA GLU A 106 5.84 -6.03 7.79
C GLU A 106 7.17 -6.24 8.52
N ASP A 107 7.49 -7.48 8.89
CA ASP A 107 8.73 -7.85 9.58
C ASP A 107 9.97 -7.49 8.75
N ARG A 108 9.87 -7.55 7.42
CA ARG A 108 10.94 -7.16 6.50
C ARG A 108 11.02 -5.65 6.31
N LEU A 109 9.89 -4.96 6.14
CA LEU A 109 9.87 -3.51 5.86
C LEU A 109 10.18 -2.65 7.09
N ALA A 110 9.76 -3.07 8.29
CA ALA A 110 9.98 -2.30 9.51
C ALA A 110 11.47 -1.99 9.79
N PRO A 111 12.40 -2.98 9.82
CA PRO A 111 13.82 -2.68 10.01
C PRO A 111 14.42 -1.88 8.86
N LEU A 112 13.97 -2.08 7.61
CA LEU A 112 14.43 -1.28 6.46
C LEU A 112 14.05 0.19 6.59
N LEU A 113 12.83 0.46 7.05
CA LEU A 113 12.39 1.83 7.33
C LEU A 113 13.28 2.49 8.40
N GLU A 114 13.63 1.76 9.47
CA GLU A 114 14.53 2.29 10.50
C GLU A 114 15.95 2.52 9.98
N LYS A 115 16.48 1.62 9.13
CA LYS A 115 17.76 1.84 8.42
C LYS A 115 17.72 3.14 7.61
N ILE A 116 16.65 3.36 6.82
CA ILE A 116 16.50 4.55 5.98
C ILE A 116 16.38 5.83 6.84
N LYS A 117 15.62 5.78 7.94
CA LYS A 117 15.48 6.91 8.89
C LYS A 117 16.80 7.28 9.55
N ALA A 118 17.74 6.35 9.67
CA ALA A 118 19.05 6.59 10.26
C ALA A 118 20.04 7.25 9.28
N LEU A 119 19.74 7.30 7.98
CA LEU A 119 20.62 7.91 6.99
C LEU A 119 20.67 9.44 7.17
N PRO A 120 21.85 10.06 7.30
CA PRO A 120 21.98 11.51 7.55
C PRO A 120 21.18 12.41 6.60
N PRO A 121 21.11 12.14 5.27
CA PRO A 121 20.38 12.99 4.35
C PRO A 121 18.85 12.91 4.48
N VAL A 122 18.27 11.96 5.23
CA VAL A 122 16.81 11.75 5.26
C VAL A 122 16.00 12.93 5.80
N GLN A 123 16.64 13.82 6.56
CA GLN A 123 16.01 15.03 7.10
C GLN A 123 16.21 16.28 6.23
N SER A 124 17.23 16.27 5.37
CA SER A 124 17.66 17.46 4.62
C SER A 124 17.54 17.31 3.11
N ASP A 125 17.48 16.08 2.59
CA ASP A 125 17.34 15.77 1.18
C ASP A 125 15.93 15.24 0.87
N PRO A 126 15.18 15.91 -0.03
CA PRO A 126 13.80 15.54 -0.34
C PRO A 126 13.68 14.15 -0.98
N PHE A 127 14.69 13.67 -1.72
CA PHE A 127 14.64 12.33 -2.32
C PHE A 127 14.75 11.24 -1.26
N PHE A 128 15.62 11.41 -0.26
CA PHE A 128 15.72 10.47 0.85
C PHE A 128 14.44 10.47 1.69
N ALA A 129 13.88 11.65 1.94
CA ALA A 129 12.60 11.80 2.64
C ALA A 129 11.44 11.13 1.89
N GLU A 130 11.43 11.24 0.55
CA GLU A 130 10.44 10.58 -0.30
C GLU A 130 10.54 9.06 -0.23
N VAL A 131 11.76 8.49 -0.33
CA VAL A 131 11.96 7.03 -0.20
C VAL A 131 11.52 6.55 1.19
N ARG A 132 11.89 7.27 2.26
CA ARG A 132 11.41 6.97 3.63
C ARG A 132 9.89 6.93 3.69
N ASP A 133 9.21 7.95 3.16
CA ASP A 133 7.75 8.04 3.22
C ASP A 133 7.08 6.97 2.33
N GLY A 134 7.69 6.59 1.21
CA GLY A 134 7.26 5.47 0.37
C GLY A 134 7.29 4.13 1.12
N VAL A 135 8.41 3.80 1.77
CA VAL A 135 8.51 2.59 2.60
C VAL A 135 7.56 2.64 3.78
N ALA A 136 7.41 3.82 4.42
CA ALA A 136 6.51 4.01 5.54
C ALA A 136 5.04 3.79 5.17
N ILE A 137 4.58 4.30 4.02
CA ILE A 137 3.18 4.13 3.59
C ILE A 137 2.91 2.68 3.16
N THR A 138 3.86 1.98 2.52
CA THR A 138 3.73 0.55 2.22
C THR A 138 3.63 -0.28 3.50
N LEU A 139 4.50 -0.05 4.48
CA LEU A 139 4.45 -0.73 5.77
C LEU A 139 3.13 -0.47 6.49
N ALA A 140 2.68 0.79 6.52
CA ALA A 140 1.39 1.15 7.09
C ALA A 140 0.24 0.43 6.35
N ARG A 141 0.31 0.31 5.02
CA ARG A 141 -0.71 -0.37 4.22
C ARG A 141 -0.81 -1.85 4.57
N ALA A 142 0.32 -2.54 4.68
CA ALA A 142 0.37 -3.95 5.07
C ALA A 142 -0.25 -4.18 6.46
N ARG A 143 0.17 -3.36 7.43
CA ARG A 143 -0.37 -3.39 8.81
C ARG A 143 -1.86 -3.14 8.85
N TYR A 144 -2.32 -2.12 8.12
CA TYR A 144 -3.71 -1.72 8.10
C TYR A 144 -4.61 -2.83 7.57
N ILE A 145 -4.28 -3.37 6.38
CA ILE A 145 -5.13 -4.39 5.77
C ILE A 145 -5.09 -5.69 6.57
N ARG A 146 -3.93 -6.08 7.12
CA ARG A 146 -3.83 -7.23 8.01
C ARG A 146 -4.70 -7.05 9.25
N ALA A 147 -4.64 -5.88 9.90
CA ALA A 147 -5.46 -5.59 11.07
C ALA A 147 -6.95 -5.71 10.76
N LEU A 148 -7.43 -5.17 9.63
CA LEU A 148 -8.84 -5.30 9.23
C LEU A 148 -9.27 -6.76 9.02
N TYR A 149 -8.47 -7.56 8.31
CA TYR A 149 -8.81 -8.97 8.11
C TYR A 149 -8.71 -9.78 9.42
N GLU A 150 -7.75 -9.48 10.28
CA GLU A 150 -7.68 -10.09 11.62
C GLU A 150 -8.90 -9.73 12.46
N ALA A 151 -9.40 -8.49 12.40
CA ALA A 151 -10.63 -8.07 13.06
C ALA A 151 -11.82 -8.94 12.63
N VAL A 152 -12.00 -9.10 11.32
CA VAL A 152 -13.10 -9.89 10.76
C VAL A 152 -12.97 -11.37 11.12
N LYS A 153 -11.76 -11.92 11.04
CA LYS A 153 -11.48 -13.30 11.43
C LYS A 153 -11.79 -13.53 12.92
N ASN A 154 -11.31 -12.64 13.79
CA ASN A 154 -11.51 -12.74 15.24
C ASN A 154 -13.00 -12.64 15.59
N ASP A 155 -13.74 -11.75 14.93
CA ASP A 155 -15.18 -11.62 15.12
C ASP A 155 -15.92 -12.89 14.70
N ALA A 156 -15.57 -13.47 13.55
CA ALA A 156 -16.15 -14.73 13.10
C ALA A 156 -15.82 -15.92 14.03
N ASP A 157 -14.65 -15.91 14.68
CA ASP A 157 -14.23 -16.98 15.60
C ASP A 157 -14.77 -16.81 17.03
N SER A 158 -15.00 -15.58 17.49
CA SER A 158 -15.23 -15.28 18.92
C SER A 158 -16.27 -14.20 19.22
N GLY A 159 -16.86 -13.56 18.21
CA GLY A 159 -17.78 -12.43 18.36
C GLY A 159 -17.11 -11.14 18.85
N SER A 160 -15.80 -11.03 18.69
CA SER A 160 -15.02 -9.84 19.04
C SER A 160 -13.94 -9.59 17.99
N ASP A 161 -13.73 -8.33 17.61
CA ASP A 161 -12.65 -7.92 16.71
C ASP A 161 -11.25 -8.00 17.36
N GLY A 162 -11.18 -8.23 18.67
CA GLY A 162 -9.93 -8.25 19.44
C GLY A 162 -9.21 -6.90 19.51
N GLY A 163 -9.92 -5.79 19.30
CA GLY A 163 -9.35 -4.44 19.24
C GLY A 163 -8.64 -4.11 17.92
N ARG A 164 -8.68 -5.01 16.94
CA ARG A 164 -7.97 -4.84 15.66
C ARG A 164 -8.53 -3.73 14.79
N VAL A 165 -9.81 -3.39 14.94
CA VAL A 165 -10.35 -2.21 14.26
C VAL A 165 -9.72 -0.93 14.83
N ALA A 166 -9.49 -0.86 16.14
CA ALA A 166 -8.82 0.28 16.75
C ALA A 166 -7.36 0.42 16.26
N ASP A 167 -6.63 -0.70 16.16
CA ASP A 167 -5.29 -0.74 15.57
C ASP A 167 -5.31 -0.18 14.13
N ALA A 168 -6.22 -0.65 13.29
CA ALA A 168 -6.36 -0.18 11.91
C ALA A 168 -6.65 1.33 11.83
N LEU A 169 -7.47 1.87 12.72
CA LEU A 169 -7.77 3.30 12.77
C LEU A 169 -6.54 4.14 13.18
N ALA A 170 -5.73 3.64 14.11
CA ALA A 170 -4.47 4.30 14.49
C ALA A 170 -3.50 4.35 13.29
N ILE A 171 -3.35 3.23 12.58
CA ILE A 171 -2.49 3.13 11.39
C ILE A 171 -3.00 4.04 10.26
N LEU A 172 -4.31 4.15 10.07
CA LEU A 172 -4.89 5.11 9.12
C LEU A 172 -4.55 6.56 9.50
N GLY A 173 -4.50 6.88 10.79
CA GLY A 173 -4.00 8.18 11.27
C GLY A 173 -2.55 8.44 10.87
N GLU A 174 -1.67 7.44 11.01
CA GLU A 174 -0.27 7.51 10.58
C GLU A 174 -0.15 7.70 9.07
N ALA A 175 -0.93 6.93 8.28
CA ALA A 175 -0.99 7.04 6.83
C ALA A 175 -1.39 8.45 6.37
N ARG A 176 -2.42 9.05 7.00
CA ARG A 176 -2.83 10.43 6.74
C ARG A 176 -1.71 11.43 7.04
N ALA A 177 -0.95 11.21 8.10
CA ALA A 177 0.20 12.06 8.43
C ALA A 177 1.32 11.95 7.38
N ILE A 178 1.59 10.75 6.85
CA ILE A 178 2.56 10.55 5.76
C ILE A 178 2.11 11.29 4.49
N VAL A 179 0.86 11.09 4.06
CA VAL A 179 0.30 11.76 2.88
C VAL A 179 0.31 13.28 3.04
N SER A 180 -0.08 13.79 4.21
CA SER A 180 -0.05 15.23 4.51
C SER A 180 1.36 15.81 4.38
N ARG A 181 2.39 15.13 4.90
CA ARG A 181 3.80 15.56 4.73
C ARG A 181 4.20 15.60 3.26
N ARG A 182 3.86 14.58 2.47
CA ARG A 182 4.18 14.56 1.03
C ARG A 182 3.42 15.61 0.24
N HIS A 183 2.17 15.91 0.61
CA HIS A 183 1.42 17.01 0.01
C HIS A 183 2.06 18.39 0.24
N ALA A 184 2.70 18.59 1.41
CA ALA A 184 3.41 19.82 1.72
C ALA A 184 4.70 20.00 0.88
N ASP A 185 5.17 18.94 0.23
CA ASP A 185 6.44 18.89 -0.52
C ASP A 185 6.22 18.40 -1.97
N LEU A 186 5.08 18.73 -2.58
CA LEU A 186 4.83 18.37 -3.98
C LEU A 186 5.72 19.20 -4.91
N HIS A 187 6.53 18.51 -5.71
CA HIS A 187 7.40 19.13 -6.70
C HIS A 187 6.65 19.57 -8.00
N ASP A 188 5.37 19.24 -8.15
CA ASP A 188 4.53 19.71 -9.26
C ASP A 188 3.78 21.00 -8.88
N GLY A 189 4.18 22.13 -9.48
CA GLY A 189 3.68 23.47 -9.17
C GLY A 189 2.14 23.61 -9.21
N PRO A 190 1.44 23.06 -10.22
CA PRO A 190 -0.02 22.95 -10.20
C PRO A 190 -0.48 21.57 -9.67
N SER A 191 -0.21 21.30 -8.38
CA SER A 191 -0.60 20.07 -7.64
C SER A 191 -2.04 19.59 -7.89
N ARG A 192 -2.95 20.51 -8.22
CA ARG A 192 -4.33 20.21 -8.64
C ARG A 192 -4.44 19.24 -9.82
N ARG A 193 -3.48 19.19 -10.75
CA ARG A 193 -3.52 18.26 -11.90
C ARG A 193 -3.29 16.81 -11.51
N LEU A 194 -2.51 16.57 -10.46
CA LEU A 194 -2.22 15.23 -9.95
C LEU A 194 -3.29 14.73 -8.98
N LEU A 195 -3.91 15.65 -8.23
CA LEU A 195 -4.76 15.34 -7.09
C LEU A 195 -6.27 15.49 -7.38
N LEU A 196 -6.65 16.24 -8.40
CA LEU A 196 -8.07 16.48 -8.73
C LEU A 196 -8.40 15.92 -10.11
N ASN A 197 -9.65 15.49 -10.26
CA ASN A 197 -10.19 15.18 -11.56
C ASN A 197 -10.15 16.42 -12.46
N ALA A 198 -9.39 16.32 -13.55
CA ALA A 198 -9.39 17.31 -14.62
C ALA A 198 -10.01 16.69 -15.88
N PRO A 199 -10.84 17.47 -16.62
CA PRO A 199 -11.29 17.05 -17.95
C PRO A 199 -10.08 16.78 -18.84
N ASN A 200 -10.10 15.66 -19.54
CA ASN A 200 -9.09 15.33 -20.53
C ASN A 200 -9.71 14.59 -21.72
N GLN A 201 -8.91 14.36 -22.76
CA GLN A 201 -9.38 13.68 -23.97
C GLN A 201 -9.29 12.15 -23.87
N THR A 202 -8.86 11.60 -22.74
CA THR A 202 -8.78 10.16 -22.52
C THR A 202 -10.02 9.67 -21.78
N VAL A 203 -10.33 8.38 -21.93
CA VAL A 203 -11.46 7.76 -21.21
C VAL A 203 -11.25 7.69 -19.70
N TYR A 204 -10.01 7.88 -19.23
CA TYR A 204 -9.62 8.02 -17.83
C TYR A 204 -9.27 9.49 -17.52
N GLN A 205 -9.88 10.07 -16.49
CA GLN A 205 -9.65 11.47 -16.09
C GLN A 205 -8.24 11.66 -15.47
N TYR A 206 -7.62 12.83 -15.67
CA TYR A 206 -6.35 13.16 -15.01
C TYR A 206 -6.64 13.41 -13.53
N GLY A 207 -5.79 12.82 -12.68
CA GLY A 207 -5.96 12.74 -11.22
C GLY A 207 -5.29 11.48 -10.69
N TYR A 208 -4.15 11.10 -11.27
CA TYR A 208 -3.49 9.79 -11.05
C TYR A 208 -3.21 9.50 -9.57
N LEU A 209 -2.99 10.54 -8.76
CA LEU A 209 -2.74 10.40 -7.34
C LEU A 209 -3.98 10.68 -6.48
N ARG A 210 -5.16 10.97 -7.04
CA ARG A 210 -6.36 11.36 -6.29
C ARG A 210 -6.70 10.35 -5.20
N GLU A 211 -6.86 9.08 -5.58
CA GLU A 211 -7.25 8.04 -4.63
C GLU A 211 -6.20 7.83 -3.53
N ALA A 212 -4.91 7.92 -3.89
CA ALA A 212 -3.82 7.89 -2.93
C ALA A 212 -3.81 9.11 -2.01
N SER A 213 -4.11 10.30 -2.55
CA SER A 213 -4.09 11.58 -1.83
C SER A 213 -5.13 11.67 -0.73
N TRP A 214 -6.24 10.96 -0.89
CA TRP A 214 -7.35 10.90 0.07
C TRP A 214 -7.46 9.56 0.77
N LEU A 215 -6.51 8.65 0.52
CA LEU A 215 -6.52 7.28 1.04
C LEU A 215 -7.87 6.58 0.80
N CYS A 216 -8.48 6.77 -0.37
CA CYS A 216 -9.87 6.37 -0.61
C CYS A 216 -10.09 4.88 -0.35
N PHE A 217 -9.19 4.02 -0.84
CA PHE A 217 -9.29 2.58 -0.62
C PHE A 217 -9.16 2.19 0.86
N TRP A 218 -8.43 2.96 1.66
CA TRP A 218 -8.36 2.75 3.09
C TRP A 218 -9.71 3.09 3.74
N GLU A 219 -10.27 4.26 3.43
CA GLU A 219 -11.59 4.63 3.95
C GLU A 219 -12.68 3.65 3.52
N ARG A 220 -12.61 3.17 2.29
CA ARG A 220 -13.53 2.17 1.77
C ARG A 220 -13.50 0.90 2.60
N GLU A 221 -12.32 0.34 2.83
CA GLU A 221 -12.17 -0.90 3.60
C GLU A 221 -12.53 -0.71 5.07
N ARG A 222 -12.22 0.47 5.66
CA ARG A 222 -12.72 0.85 6.99
C ARG A 222 -14.24 0.77 7.03
N VAL A 223 -14.94 1.39 6.06
CA VAL A 223 -16.40 1.41 6.01
C VAL A 223 -16.97 0.00 5.79
N GLU A 224 -16.35 -0.82 4.94
CA GLU A 224 -16.74 -2.21 4.72
C GLU A 224 -16.71 -3.02 6.02
N VAL A 225 -15.61 -2.95 6.77
CA VAL A 225 -15.47 -3.65 8.06
C VAL A 225 -16.41 -3.07 9.13
N GLN A 226 -16.56 -1.74 9.19
CA GLN A 226 -17.48 -1.09 10.14
C GLN A 226 -18.95 -1.47 9.91
N ARG A 227 -19.36 -1.61 8.64
CA ARG A 227 -20.69 -2.11 8.26
C ARG A 227 -20.86 -3.57 8.69
N LEU A 228 -19.88 -4.40 8.35
CA LEU A 228 -19.93 -5.84 8.61
C LEU A 228 -19.99 -6.15 10.11
N LEU A 229 -19.12 -5.54 10.91
CA LEU A 229 -18.97 -5.89 12.32
C LEU A 229 -19.87 -5.08 13.26
N PHE A 230 -20.21 -3.83 12.90
CA PHE A 230 -20.91 -2.92 13.81
C PHE A 230 -22.21 -2.34 13.22
N GLY A 231 -22.63 -2.77 12.02
CA GLY A 231 -23.87 -2.28 11.40
C GLY A 231 -23.85 -0.79 11.03
N SER A 232 -22.67 -0.20 10.82
CA SER A 232 -22.54 1.19 10.38
C SER A 232 -23.36 1.47 9.12
N VAL A 233 -23.94 2.66 8.99
CA VAL A 233 -24.67 3.12 7.79
C VAL A 233 -23.89 4.14 6.96
N GLU A 234 -22.63 4.39 7.34
CA GLU A 234 -21.77 5.33 6.62
C GLU A 234 -21.64 4.94 5.15
N ALA A 235 -21.72 5.92 4.24
CA ALA A 235 -21.61 5.68 2.81
C ALA A 235 -20.20 5.22 2.43
N GLN A 236 -20.10 4.16 1.62
CA GLN A 236 -18.82 3.68 1.12
C GLN A 236 -18.28 4.62 0.04
N PRO A 237 -17.02 5.07 0.14
CA PRO A 237 -16.37 5.89 -0.88
C PRO A 237 -16.37 5.26 -2.28
N GLY A 238 -16.67 6.09 -3.28
CA GLY A 238 -16.62 5.72 -4.70
C GLY A 238 -15.21 5.82 -5.29
N CYS A 239 -14.32 4.93 -4.85
CA CYS A 239 -12.93 4.87 -5.34
C CYS A 239 -12.85 4.19 -6.72
N VAL A 240 -11.92 4.64 -7.57
CA VAL A 240 -11.69 4.13 -8.92
C VAL A 240 -10.19 4.03 -9.18
N LEU A 241 -9.69 2.88 -9.66
CA LEU A 241 -8.29 2.73 -10.11
C LEU A 241 -8.06 3.36 -11.50
#